data_AF-A0AAW9Q721-F1
#
_entry.id   AF-A0AAW9Q721-F1
#
_cell.length_a   1.000
_cell.length_b   1.000
_cell.length_c   1.000
_cell.angle_alpha   90.00
_cell.angle_beta   90.00
_cell.angle_gamma   90.00
#
_symmetry.space_group_name_H-M   'P 1'
#
loop_
_entity.id
_entity.type
_entity.pdbx_description
1 polymer ?
#
loop_
_entity_poly.entity_id
_entity_poly.type
_entity_poly.pdbx_seq_one_letter_code
_entity_poly.pdbx_strand_id
1 'polypeptide(L)'
;MTHLDSSNPIFMAVWIVGTISILTAGLTIAIGSIAPALGEGKAIAQALNAIAQQPDEANTITRTLFVGLAFIESVAIYCFVISLILIFANPFWNYVISAVTKVGG
;
A
#
# COMPACT_ATOMS: atom_id res chain seq x y z
N MET A 1 -28.98 -6.20 25.27
CA MET A 1 -27.75 -6.85 24.79
C MET A 1 -28.16 -7.79 23.66
N THR A 2 -28.59 -7.21 22.54
CA THR A 2 -29.21 -7.95 21.43
C THR A 2 -28.17 -8.81 20.75
N HIS A 3 -28.48 -10.10 20.65
CA HIS A 3 -27.64 -11.13 20.06
C HIS A 3 -27.05 -10.69 18.72
N LEU A 4 -25.74 -10.84 18.57
CA LEU A 4 -25.04 -10.79 17.30
C LEU A 4 -25.42 -12.05 16.50
N ASP A 5 -26.64 -12.07 16.00
CA ASP A 5 -27.13 -13.07 15.05
C ASP A 5 -26.53 -12.76 13.67
N SER A 6 -26.06 -13.80 12.97
CA SER A 6 -25.50 -13.71 11.62
C SER A 6 -26.51 -13.18 10.59
N SER A 7 -27.81 -13.16 10.90
CA SER A 7 -28.87 -12.58 10.08
C SER A 7 -29.05 -11.07 10.26
N ASN A 8 -28.31 -10.42 11.19
CA ASN A 8 -28.35 -8.98 11.35
C ASN A 8 -27.58 -8.27 10.20
N PRO A 9 -28.23 -7.37 9.43
CA PRO A 9 -27.59 -6.69 8.30
C PRO A 9 -26.37 -5.85 8.71
N ILE A 10 -26.30 -5.38 9.96
CA ILE A 10 -25.15 -4.63 10.50
C ILE A 10 -23.96 -5.56 10.70
N PHE A 11 -24.17 -6.75 11.24
CA PHE A 11 -23.10 -7.73 11.44
C PHE A 11 -22.50 -8.12 10.09
N MET A 12 -23.35 -8.39 9.10
CA MET A 12 -22.92 -8.71 7.74
C MET A 12 -22.12 -7.57 7.09
N ALA A 13 -22.51 -6.31 7.29
CA ALA A 13 -21.79 -5.15 6.77
C ALA A 13 -20.35 -5.04 7.35
N VAL A 14 -20.17 -5.29 8.64
CA VAL A 14 -18.84 -5.28 9.30
C VAL A 14 -17.91 -6.30 8.65
N TRP A 15 -18.38 -7.53 8.44
CA TRP A 15 -17.58 -8.59 7.83
C TRP A 15 -17.25 -8.31 6.36
N ILE A 16 -18.21 -7.80 5.58
CA ILE A 16 -18.00 -7.46 4.17
C ILE A 16 -16.95 -6.35 4.06
N VAL A 17 -17.12 -5.25 4.81
CA VAL A 17 -16.18 -4.11 4.78
C VAL A 17 -14.79 -4.56 5.23
N GLY A 18 -14.68 -5.31 6.33
CA GLY A 18 -13.40 -5.81 6.82
C GLY A 18 -12.70 -6.72 5.81
N THR A 19 -13.41 -7.70 5.25
CA THR A 19 -12.84 -8.68 4.32
C THR A 19 -12.37 -8.02 3.03
N ILE A 20 -13.21 -7.17 2.41
CA ILE A 20 -12.85 -6.47 1.17
C ILE A 20 -11.66 -5.56 1.44
N SER A 21 -11.65 -4.82 2.54
CA SER A 21 -10.56 -3.87 2.84
C SER A 21 -9.23 -4.57 3.04
N ILE A 22 -9.19 -5.72 3.71
CA ILE A 22 -7.97 -6.51 3.91
C ILE A 22 -7.47 -7.08 2.57
N LEU A 23 -8.36 -7.67 1.76
CA LEU A 23 -7.99 -8.22 0.46
C LEU A 23 -7.48 -7.14 -0.49
N THR A 24 -8.19 -6.00 -0.58
CA THR A 24 -7.76 -4.87 -1.40
C THR A 24 -6.44 -4.29 -0.89
N ALA A 25 -6.25 -4.11 0.42
CA ALA A 25 -5.00 -3.60 0.98
C ALA A 25 -3.81 -4.51 0.65
N GLY A 26 -3.97 -5.83 0.79
CA GLY A 26 -2.94 -6.80 0.43
C GLY A 26 -2.62 -6.80 -1.07
N LEU A 27 -3.66 -6.72 -1.92
CA LEU A 27 -3.48 -6.69 -3.37
C LEU A 27 -2.82 -5.40 -3.85
N THR A 28 -3.20 -4.25 -3.28
CA THR A 28 -2.65 -2.94 -3.63
C THR A 28 -1.14 -2.90 -3.40
N ILE A 29 -0.64 -3.40 -2.26
CA ILE A 29 0.81 -3.42 -2.01
C ILE A 29 1.53 -4.49 -2.83
N ALA A 30 0.90 -5.66 -3.02
CA ALA A 30 1.48 -6.74 -3.82
C ALA A 30 1.70 -6.31 -5.28
N ILE A 31 0.73 -5.63 -5.89
CA ILE A 31 0.85 -5.14 -7.27
C ILE A 31 1.73 -3.88 -7.31
N GLY A 32 1.54 -2.96 -6.36
CA GLY A 32 2.23 -1.67 -6.32
C GLY A 32 3.75 -1.76 -6.18
N SER A 33 4.25 -2.84 -5.57
CA SER A 33 5.70 -3.06 -5.36
C SER A 33 6.41 -3.72 -6.55
N ILE A 34 5.70 -4.35 -7.49
CA ILE A 34 6.32 -5.09 -8.60
C ILE A 34 7.07 -4.14 -9.55
N ALA A 35 6.44 -3.04 -9.95
CA ALA A 35 7.06 -2.10 -10.90
C ALA A 35 8.29 -1.39 -10.31
N PRO A 36 8.25 -0.88 -9.06
CA PRO A 36 9.45 -0.39 -8.36
C PRO A 36 10.55 -1.44 -8.29
N ALA A 37 10.26 -2.66 -7.81
CA ALA A 37 11.28 -3.71 -7.68
C ALA A 37 12.01 -4.02 -9.01
N LEU A 38 11.28 -4.09 -10.12
CA LEU A 38 11.87 -4.29 -11.44
C LEU A 38 12.67 -3.07 -11.94
N GLY A 39 12.15 -1.87 -11.71
CA GLY A 39 12.80 -0.62 -12.09
C GLY A 39 14.11 -0.38 -11.35
N GLU A 40 14.11 -0.59 -10.03
CA GLU A 40 15.28 -0.45 -9.17
C GLU A 40 16.36 -1.48 -9.52
N GLY A 41 15.98 -2.75 -9.71
CA GLY A 41 16.93 -3.79 -10.10
C GLY A 41 17.65 -3.45 -11.42
N LYS A 42 16.92 -2.94 -12.41
CA LYS A 42 17.49 -2.50 -13.69
C LYS A 42 18.38 -1.27 -13.53
N ALA A 43 17.95 -0.28 -12.76
CA ALA A 43 18.71 0.95 -12.52
C ALA A 43 20.04 0.66 -11.80
N ILE A 44 20.02 -0.21 -10.80
CA ILE A 44 21.22 -0.65 -10.07
C ILE A 44 22.17 -1.39 -11.01
N ALA A 45 21.69 -2.36 -11.80
CA ALA A 45 22.53 -3.08 -12.74
C ALA A 45 23.21 -2.15 -13.76
N GLN A 46 22.49 -1.14 -14.28
CA GLN A 46 23.06 -0.13 -15.17
C GLN A 46 24.08 0.77 -14.46
N ALA A 47 23.81 1.20 -13.23
CA ALA A 47 24.74 2.00 -12.46
C ALA A 47 26.05 1.24 -12.16
N LEU A 48 25.97 -0.04 -11.82
CA LEU A 48 27.15 -0.88 -11.60
C LEU A 48 28.02 -1.01 -12.87
N ASN A 49 27.38 -1.20 -14.04
CA ASN A 49 28.10 -1.24 -15.32
C ASN A 49 28.76 0.12 -15.64
N ALA A 50 28.09 1.24 -15.36
CA ALA A 50 28.65 2.57 -15.56
C ALA A 50 29.84 2.83 -14.63
N ILE A 51 29.76 2.44 -13.36
CA ILE A 51 30.86 2.53 -12.39
C ILE A 51 32.05 1.68 -12.83
N ALA A 52 31.81 0.48 -13.36
CA ALA A 52 32.89 -0.39 -13.86
C ALA A 52 33.63 0.22 -15.07
N GLN A 53 32.94 0.99 -15.92
CA GLN A 53 33.53 1.67 -17.08
C GLN A 53 34.22 3.00 -16.71
N GLN A 54 33.73 3.67 -15.67
CA GLN A 54 34.17 5.01 -15.24
C GLN A 54 34.29 5.04 -13.70
N PRO A 55 35.31 4.40 -13.10
CA PRO A 55 35.44 4.31 -11.65
C PRO A 55 35.66 5.68 -11.00
N ASP A 56 36.24 6.64 -11.71
CA ASP A 56 36.48 8.00 -11.23
C ASP A 56 35.17 8.77 -10.96
N GLU A 57 34.08 8.43 -11.66
CA GLU A 57 32.76 9.05 -11.51
C GLU A 57 31.82 8.30 -10.56
N ALA A 58 32.33 7.29 -9.85
CA ALA A 58 31.51 6.42 -9.02
C ALA A 58 30.65 7.20 -8.01
N ASN A 59 31.22 8.23 -7.38
CA ASN A 59 30.50 9.03 -6.39
C ASN A 59 29.33 9.82 -7.02
N THR A 60 29.54 10.40 -8.20
CA THR A 60 28.51 11.13 -8.95
C THR A 60 27.38 10.20 -9.38
N ILE A 61 27.72 9.02 -9.90
CA ILE A 61 26.77 7.99 -10.34
C ILE A 61 25.93 7.50 -9.16
N THR A 62 26.56 7.12 -8.05
CA THR A 62 25.85 6.63 -6.84
C THR A 62 24.91 7.68 -6.27
N ARG A 63 25.31 8.95 -6.23
CA ARG A 63 24.43 10.03 -5.74
C ARG A 63 23.19 10.18 -6.62
N THR A 64 23.37 10.16 -7.95
CA THR A 64 22.25 10.26 -8.90
C THR A 64 21.36 9.03 -8.85
N LEU A 65 21.95 7.83 -8.71
CA LEU A 65 21.24 6.57 -8.55
C LEU A 65 20.29 6.64 -7.34
N PHE A 66 20.79 6.99 -6.15
CA PHE A 66 19.94 7.02 -4.95
C PHE A 66 18.82 8.06 -5.03
N VAL A 67 19.07 9.22 -5.66
CA VAL A 67 18.02 10.20 -5.93
C VAL A 67 16.94 9.57 -6.83
N GLY A 68 17.34 8.87 -7.91
CA GLY A 68 16.42 8.18 -8.80
C GLY A 68 15.63 7.05 -8.13
N LEU A 69 16.31 6.20 -7.34
CA LEU A 69 15.69 5.12 -6.58
C LEU A 69 14.67 5.66 -5.58
N ALA A 70 14.97 6.75 -4.87
CA ALA A 70 14.02 7.39 -3.95
C ALA A 70 12.73 7.86 -4.66
N PHE A 71 12.83 8.35 -5.89
CA PHE A 71 11.64 8.71 -6.67
C PHE A 71 10.85 7.47 -7.12
N ILE A 72 11.52 6.40 -7.53
CA ILE A 72 10.85 5.14 -7.92
C ILE A 72 10.12 4.53 -6.71
N GLU A 73 10.77 4.54 -5.56
CA GLU A 73 10.23 3.98 -4.31
C GLU A 73 9.00 4.75 -3.80
N SER A 74 8.86 6.04 -4.14
CA SER A 74 7.69 6.83 -3.75
C SER A 74 6.36 6.22 -4.23
N VAL A 75 6.37 5.51 -5.37
CA VAL A 75 5.19 4.83 -5.90
C VAL A 75 4.80 3.63 -5.03
N ALA A 76 5.78 2.84 -4.59
CA ALA A 76 5.56 1.75 -3.64
C ALA A 76 5.02 2.29 -2.30
N ILE A 77 5.59 3.39 -1.82
CA ILE A 77 5.15 4.05 -0.58
C ILE A 77 3.71 4.55 -0.71
N TYR A 78 3.28 5.08 -1.85
CA TYR A 78 1.88 5.47 -2.04
C TYR A 78 0.93 4.28 -1.93
N CYS A 79 1.25 3.15 -2.57
CA CYS A 79 0.48 1.92 -2.41
C CYS A 79 0.46 1.44 -0.95
N PHE A 80 1.61 1.51 -0.27
CA PHE A 80 1.72 1.15 1.15
C PHE A 80 0.86 2.03 2.05
N VAL A 81 0.90 3.35 1.86
CA VAL A 81 0.09 4.31 2.63
C VAL A 81 -1.40 4.05 2.44
N ILE A 82 -1.86 3.79 1.21
CA ILE A 82 -3.26 3.44 0.95
C ILE A 82 -3.64 2.13 1.65
N SER A 83 -2.78 1.10 1.61
CA SER A 83 -3.01 -0.16 2.34
C SER A 83 -3.10 0.07 3.86
N LEU A 84 -2.24 0.91 4.43
CA LEU A 84 -2.31 1.27 5.86
C LEU A 84 -3.61 2.00 6.20
N ILE A 85 -4.07 2.92 5.34
CA ILE A 85 -5.34 3.62 5.53
C ILE A 85 -6.51 2.63 5.52
N LEU A 86 -6.54 1.68 4.57
CA LEU A 86 -7.60 0.69 4.49
C LEU A 86 -7.66 -0.26 5.71
N ILE A 87 -6.51 -0.52 6.35
CA ILE A 87 -6.42 -1.39 7.53
C ILE A 87 -6.71 -0.61 8.82
N PHE A 88 -6.10 0.56 9.01
CA PHE A 88 -6.10 1.26 10.31
C PHE A 88 -7.01 2.48 10.37
N ALA A 89 -7.28 3.13 9.24
CA ALA A 89 -8.01 4.40 9.17
C ALA A 89 -9.14 4.35 8.13
N ASN A 90 -9.80 3.20 8.04
CA ASN A 90 -10.75 2.95 6.97
C ASN A 90 -11.97 3.88 7.07
N PRO A 91 -12.26 4.71 6.05
CA PRO A 91 -13.34 5.68 6.10
C PRO A 91 -14.73 5.03 6.14
N PHE A 92 -14.86 3.77 5.72
CA PHE A 92 -16.15 3.07 5.69
C PHE A 92 -16.69 2.74 7.09
N TRP A 93 -15.83 2.70 8.12
CA TRP A 93 -16.27 2.45 9.50
C TRP A 93 -17.26 3.50 10.01
N ASN A 94 -17.09 4.77 9.65
CA ASN A 94 -18.01 5.84 10.06
C ASN A 94 -19.43 5.64 9.50
N TYR A 95 -19.54 5.11 8.27
CA TYR A 95 -20.82 4.79 7.67
C TYR A 95 -21.48 3.60 8.37
N VAL A 96 -20.70 2.57 8.73
CA VAL A 96 -21.19 1.40 9.48
C VAL A 96 -21.70 1.83 10.86
N ILE A 97 -20.92 2.62 11.60
CA ILE A 97 -21.30 3.11 12.94
C ILE A 97 -22.58 3.95 12.86
N SER A 98 -22.68 4.86 11.90
CA SER A 98 -23.88 5.68 11.70
C SER A 98 -25.12 4.84 11.37
N ALA A 99 -24.95 3.76 10.60
CA ALA A 99 -26.03 2.82 10.31
C ALA A 99 -26.46 2.06 11.57
N VAL A 100 -25.51 1.64 12.43
CA VAL A 100 -25.82 1.01 13.72
C VAL A 100 -26.64 1.93 14.60
N THR A 101 -26.23 3.20 14.74
CA THR A 101 -26.92 4.18 15.58
C THR A 101 -28.34 4.45 15.12
N LYS A 102 -28.60 4.46 13.81
CA LYS A 102 -29.96 4.67 13.25
C LYS A 102 -30.92 3.49 13.48
N VAL A 103 -30.39 2.27 13.58
CA VAL A 103 -31.20 1.04 13.75
C VAL A 103 -31.46 0.73 15.23
N GLY A 104 -30.58 1.18 16.13
CA GLY A 104 -30.73 0.99 17.58
C GLY A 104 -31.57 2.06 18.30
N GLY A 105 -32.06 3.08 17.58
CA GLY A 105 -32.94 4.14 18.07
C GLY A 105 -34.40 3.93 17.69
#